data_AF-A0A7W9B6S4-F1
#
_entry.id   AF-A0A7W9B6S4-F1
#
_cell.length_a   1.000
_cell.length_b   1.000
_cell.length_c   1.000
_cell.angle_alpha   90.00
_cell.angle_beta   90.00
_cell.angle_gamma   90.00
#
_symmetry.space_group_name_H-M   'P 1'
#
loop_
_entity.id
_entity.type
_entity.pdbx_description
1 polymer ?
#
loop_
_entity_poly.entity_id
_entity_poly.type
_entity_poly.pdbx_seq_one_letter_code
_entity_poly.pdbx_strand_id
1 'polypeptide(L)'
;MQTQPLEPGRLYLSLFHGRKSIDEQLDDWGFDGPTIGPLEYVQVTYMGSFRFSCGPAVMDYFFPEAMADWRRHGFSNANGPLCDWQFDIAEDLIHYRDAYYGDWSVFLAGPEPDHGANADVRLASASSITAPSANGDHGPVERGDPMSLRHLRALAANALPFRLPPIVPISCGAMRVD
;
A
#
# COMPACT_ATOMS: atom_id res chain seq x y z
N MET A 1 22.45 -4.43 -1.54
CA MET A 1 21.08 -4.94 -1.59
C MET A 1 20.64 -4.87 -3.05
N GLN A 2 20.29 -5.98 -3.70
CA GLN A 2 19.82 -5.95 -5.09
C GLN A 2 18.35 -5.51 -5.09
N THR A 3 18.11 -4.27 -5.47
CA THR A 3 16.78 -3.73 -5.75
C THR A 3 16.44 -4.10 -7.19
N GLN A 4 15.46 -4.97 -7.41
CA GLN A 4 14.85 -5.07 -8.74
C GLN A 4 14.30 -3.69 -9.11
N PRO A 5 14.42 -3.26 -10.38
CA PRO A 5 13.82 -2.00 -10.82
C PRO A 5 12.32 -2.01 -10.50
N LEU A 6 11.83 -0.92 -9.93
CA LEU A 6 10.41 -0.79 -9.64
C LEU A 6 9.63 -0.63 -10.96
N GLU A 7 8.52 -1.35 -11.09
CA GLU A 7 7.61 -1.25 -12.22
C GLU A 7 6.69 -0.05 -12.02
N PRO A 8 6.71 0.95 -12.93
CA PRO A 8 5.83 2.11 -12.83
C PRO A 8 4.35 1.76 -12.67
N GLY A 9 3.67 2.46 -11.77
CA GLY A 9 2.25 2.26 -11.48
C GLY A 9 1.93 1.02 -10.64
N ARG A 10 2.93 0.26 -10.18
CA ARG A 10 2.73 -0.86 -9.24
C ARG A 10 2.90 -0.43 -7.79
N LEU A 11 2.23 -1.15 -6.90
CA LEU A 11 2.25 -0.91 -5.45
C LEU A 11 3.45 -1.61 -4.80
N TYR A 12 4.13 -0.91 -3.90
CA TYR A 12 5.27 -1.42 -3.14
C TYR A 12 5.17 -1.05 -1.67
N LEU A 13 5.80 -1.86 -0.82
CA LEU A 13 5.96 -1.65 0.61
C LEU A 13 7.45 -1.51 0.93
N SER A 14 7.87 -0.43 1.57
CA SER A 14 9.22 -0.30 2.13
C SER A 14 9.19 -0.38 3.65
N LEU A 15 10.20 -1.03 4.24
CA LEU A 15 10.41 -1.13 5.68
C LEU A 15 11.60 -0.26 6.10
N PHE A 16 11.48 0.43 7.23
CA PHE A 16 12.48 1.39 7.73
C PHE A 16 12.72 1.21 9.22
N HIS A 17 13.76 1.88 9.71
CA HIS A 17 14.16 1.88 11.12
C HIS A 17 14.44 0.48 11.68
N GLY A 18 15.16 -0.30 10.88
CA GLY A 18 15.55 -1.67 11.17
C GLY A 18 16.49 -1.77 12.36
N ARG A 19 16.24 -2.76 13.21
CA ARG A 19 17.05 -3.16 14.38
C ARG A 19 17.21 -4.68 14.45
N LYS A 20 18.24 -5.15 15.15
CA LYS A 20 18.60 -6.57 15.27
C LYS A 20 17.93 -7.28 16.44
N SER A 21 17.49 -6.52 17.45
CA SER A 21 16.69 -7.07 18.54
C SER A 21 15.53 -6.15 18.89
N ILE A 22 14.43 -6.71 19.39
CA ILE A 22 13.22 -5.97 19.71
C ILE A 22 13.45 -4.85 20.74
N ASP A 23 14.32 -5.11 21.72
CA ASP A 23 14.65 -4.18 22.81
C ASP A 23 15.74 -3.16 22.45
N GLU A 24 16.31 -3.26 21.23
CA GLU A 24 17.42 -2.40 20.81
C GLU A 24 16.97 -0.94 20.76
N GLN A 25 17.63 -0.12 21.56
CA GLN A 25 17.50 1.33 21.48
C GLN A 25 18.43 1.82 20.37
N LEU A 26 17.84 2.44 19.35
CA LEU A 26 18.60 3.01 18.25
C LEU A 26 19.15 4.37 18.67
N ASP A 27 20.47 4.52 18.61
CA ASP A 27 21.14 5.81 18.80
C ASP A 27 20.97 6.72 17.56
N ASP A 28 20.57 6.16 16.42
CA ASP A 28 20.25 6.84 15.16
C ASP A 28 18.90 6.35 14.57
N TRP A 29 18.73 6.40 13.24
CA TRP A 29 17.52 5.94 12.55
C TRP A 29 17.50 4.43 12.26
N GLY A 30 18.55 3.66 12.57
CA GLY A 30 18.66 2.24 12.21
C GLY A 30 18.96 2.00 10.74
N PHE A 31 18.74 0.76 10.26
CA PHE A 31 19.00 0.38 8.87
C PHE A 31 17.73 0.27 8.02
N ASP A 32 17.85 0.55 6.72
CA ASP A 32 16.75 0.36 5.77
C ASP A 32 16.45 -1.13 5.56
N GLY A 33 15.16 -1.43 5.47
CA GLY A 33 14.65 -2.74 5.09
C GLY A 33 14.44 -2.87 3.59
N PRO A 34 13.86 -4.01 3.15
CA PRO A 34 13.55 -4.21 1.75
C PRO A 34 12.40 -3.30 1.28
N THR A 35 12.36 -3.09 -0.03
CA THR A 35 11.15 -2.72 -0.76
C THR A 35 10.53 -3.97 -1.36
N ILE A 36 9.37 -4.36 -0.86
CA ILE A 36 8.63 -5.58 -1.20
C ILE A 36 7.53 -5.23 -2.21
N GLY A 37 7.51 -5.95 -3.32
CA GLY A 37 6.46 -5.84 -4.33
C GLY A 37 6.89 -6.39 -5.68
N PRO A 38 6.06 -6.23 -6.72
CA PRO A 38 4.79 -5.51 -6.70
C PRO A 38 3.71 -6.21 -5.85
N LEU A 39 2.88 -5.41 -5.17
CA LEU A 39 1.75 -5.84 -4.35
C LEU A 39 0.42 -5.59 -5.08
N GLU A 40 -0.60 -6.38 -4.77
CA GLU A 40 -1.97 -6.17 -5.23
C GLU A 40 -2.78 -5.35 -4.22
N TYR A 41 -2.56 -5.59 -2.93
CA TYR A 41 -3.13 -4.76 -1.86
C TYR A 41 -2.26 -4.81 -0.60
N VAL A 42 -2.48 -3.83 0.26
CA VAL A 42 -2.03 -3.83 1.66
C VAL A 42 -3.24 -3.54 2.55
N GLN A 43 -3.37 -4.29 3.64
CA GLN A 43 -4.42 -4.14 4.63
C GLN A 43 -3.81 -4.09 6.02
N VAL A 44 -4.16 -3.05 6.78
CA VAL A 44 -3.77 -2.90 8.18
C VAL A 44 -5.03 -2.81 9.04
N THR A 45 -5.04 -3.47 10.19
CA THR A 45 -6.18 -3.43 11.13
C THR A 45 -5.66 -3.24 12.54
N TYR A 46 -6.01 -2.10 13.14
CA TYR A 46 -5.63 -1.67 14.50
C TYR A 46 -4.14 -1.82 14.82
N MET A 47 -3.25 -1.78 13.81
CA MET A 47 -1.83 -2.12 13.90
C MET A 47 -1.51 -3.52 14.47
N GLY A 48 -2.52 -4.35 14.80
CA GLY A 48 -2.35 -5.73 15.25
C GLY A 48 -2.27 -6.75 14.11
N SER A 49 -2.64 -6.36 12.89
CA SER A 49 -2.42 -7.18 11.69
C SER A 49 -1.97 -6.32 10.52
N PHE A 50 -0.87 -6.73 9.88
CA PHE A 50 -0.38 -6.18 8.63
C PHE A 50 -0.37 -7.27 7.57
N ARG A 51 -1.25 -7.15 6.58
CA ARG A 51 -1.43 -8.14 5.51
C ARG A 51 -1.22 -7.51 4.14
N PHE A 52 -0.77 -8.33 3.21
CA PHE A 52 -0.72 -7.95 1.80
C PHE A 52 -0.97 -9.16 0.91
N SER A 53 -1.21 -8.90 -0.37
CA SER A 53 -1.23 -9.93 -1.40
C SER A 53 -0.30 -9.56 -2.54
N CYS A 54 0.34 -10.57 -3.11
CA CYS A 54 1.27 -10.41 -4.23
C CYS A 54 1.35 -11.69 -5.06
N GLY A 55 2.04 -11.63 -6.21
CA GLY A 55 2.26 -12.80 -7.04
C GLY A 55 3.25 -13.81 -6.42
N PRO A 56 3.18 -15.10 -6.79
CA PRO A 56 4.09 -16.16 -6.31
C PRO A 56 5.58 -15.81 -6.41
N ALA A 57 6.01 -15.13 -7.48
CA ALA A 57 7.40 -14.73 -7.67
C ALA A 57 7.91 -13.75 -6.60
N VAL A 58 7.03 -12.86 -6.11
CA VAL A 58 7.37 -11.93 -5.02
C VAL A 58 7.50 -12.71 -3.71
N MET A 59 6.56 -13.63 -3.43
CA MET A 59 6.66 -14.52 -2.27
C MET A 59 7.90 -15.40 -2.30
N ASP A 60 8.24 -15.99 -3.45
CA ASP A 60 9.45 -16.78 -3.62
C ASP A 60 10.73 -16.00 -3.31
N TYR A 61 10.76 -14.72 -3.67
CA TYR A 61 11.94 -13.87 -3.46
C TYR A 61 12.05 -13.38 -2.01
N PHE A 62 10.96 -12.85 -1.45
CA PHE A 62 11.00 -12.19 -0.15
C PHE A 62 10.75 -13.16 1.02
N PHE A 63 9.98 -14.23 0.81
CA PHE A 63 9.54 -15.20 1.82
C PHE A 63 9.70 -16.66 1.34
N PRO A 64 10.90 -17.08 0.88
CA PRO A 64 11.10 -18.39 0.27
C PRO A 64 10.75 -19.56 1.19
N GLU A 65 11.02 -19.42 2.50
CA GLU A 65 10.74 -20.47 3.49
C GLU A 65 9.24 -20.69 3.68
N ALA A 66 8.47 -19.61 3.79
CA ALA A 66 7.01 -19.67 3.86
C ALA A 66 6.42 -20.32 2.60
N MET A 67 6.90 -19.91 1.42
CA MET A 67 6.43 -20.46 0.15
C MET A 67 6.80 -21.95 -0.01
N ALA A 68 8.00 -22.35 0.43
CA ALA A 68 8.42 -23.75 0.44
C ALA A 68 7.56 -24.61 1.39
N ASP A 69 7.28 -24.10 2.60
CA ASP A 69 6.38 -24.74 3.56
C ASP A 69 4.98 -24.91 2.97
N TRP A 70 4.45 -23.86 2.36
CA TRP A 70 3.13 -23.90 1.76
C TRP A 70 2.99 -24.90 0.63
N ARG A 71 3.98 -24.98 -0.26
CA ARG A 71 4.01 -25.99 -1.33
C ARG A 71 4.13 -27.39 -0.76
N ARG A 72 4.97 -27.59 0.26
CA ARG A 72 5.16 -28.88 0.92
C ARG A 72 3.87 -29.40 1.56
N HIS A 73 3.09 -28.50 2.14
CA HIS A 73 1.86 -28.84 2.85
C HIS A 73 0.58 -28.77 2.01
N GLY A 74 0.69 -28.32 0.74
CA GLY A 74 -0.46 -28.19 -0.14
C GLY A 74 -1.41 -27.08 0.31
N PHE A 75 -0.90 -25.94 0.77
CA PHE A 75 -1.77 -24.79 1.04
C PHE A 75 -2.20 -24.12 -0.26
N SER A 76 -3.47 -23.72 -0.34
CA SER A 76 -4.04 -23.03 -1.49
C SER A 76 -3.26 -21.77 -1.89
N ASN A 77 -2.67 -21.06 -0.91
CA ASN A 77 -1.90 -19.83 -1.13
C ASN A 77 -0.70 -20.05 -2.06
N ALA A 78 -0.12 -21.25 -2.14
CA ALA A 78 0.99 -21.54 -3.03
C ALA A 78 0.57 -21.91 -4.47
N ASN A 79 -0.70 -22.21 -4.69
CA ASN A 79 -1.22 -22.74 -5.96
C ASN A 79 -2.08 -21.72 -6.74
N GLY A 80 -2.43 -20.59 -6.11
CA GLY A 80 -3.20 -19.52 -6.72
C GLY A 80 -2.35 -18.53 -7.53
N PRO A 81 -3.00 -17.63 -8.31
CA PRO A 81 -2.30 -16.55 -9.01
C PRO A 81 -1.76 -15.48 -8.05
N LEU A 82 -2.29 -15.44 -6.83
CA LEU A 82 -1.91 -14.51 -5.76
C LEU A 82 -1.71 -15.29 -4.47
N CYS A 83 -0.84 -14.75 -3.62
CA CYS A 83 -0.50 -15.25 -2.31
C CYS A 83 -0.86 -14.19 -1.28
N ASP A 84 -1.72 -14.53 -0.31
CA ASP A 84 -1.99 -13.68 0.84
C ASP A 84 -0.99 -13.98 1.97
N TRP A 85 -0.33 -12.94 2.47
CA TRP A 85 0.65 -13.04 3.55
C TRP A 85 0.34 -12.04 4.68
N GLN A 86 0.82 -12.37 5.87
CA GLN A 86 0.75 -11.54 7.06
C GLN A 86 2.13 -11.44 7.70
N PHE A 87 2.55 -10.23 8.06
CA PHE A 87 3.73 -10.07 8.91
C PHE A 87 3.41 -10.44 10.36
N ASP A 88 4.40 -11.02 11.02
CA ASP A 88 4.44 -11.06 12.47
C ASP A 88 4.73 -9.65 12.99
N ILE A 89 3.96 -9.22 13.98
CA ILE A 89 4.14 -7.94 14.66
C ILE A 89 4.43 -8.22 16.13
N ALA A 90 5.53 -7.67 16.63
CA ALA A 90 5.95 -7.82 18.02
C ALA A 90 6.33 -6.44 18.57
N GLU A 91 5.70 -6.04 19.68
CA GLU A 91 5.90 -4.73 20.32
C GLU A 91 5.85 -3.55 19.33
N ASP A 92 4.80 -3.55 18.49
CA ASP A 92 4.56 -2.56 17.44
C ASP A 92 5.59 -2.55 16.29
N LEU A 93 6.51 -3.52 16.26
CA LEU A 93 7.51 -3.67 15.19
C LEU A 93 7.14 -4.79 14.22
N ILE A 94 7.32 -4.54 12.93
CA ILE A 94 7.22 -5.58 11.90
C ILE A 94 8.45 -6.47 11.96
N HIS A 95 8.26 -7.77 12.14
CA HIS A 95 9.32 -8.75 12.05
C HIS A 95 9.49 -9.21 10.60
N TYR A 96 10.70 -9.08 10.07
CA TYR A 96 11.06 -9.59 8.75
C TYR A 96 12.48 -10.13 8.74
N ARG A 97 12.59 -11.44 8.45
CA ARG A 97 13.86 -12.21 8.57
C ARG A 97 14.44 -12.02 9.97
N ASP A 98 15.71 -11.71 10.10
CA ASP A 98 16.39 -11.57 11.40
C ASP A 98 16.40 -10.10 11.91
N ALA A 99 15.32 -9.35 11.67
CA ALA A 99 15.23 -7.93 11.97
C ALA A 99 13.82 -7.47 12.32
N TYR A 100 13.74 -6.36 13.04
CA TYR A 100 12.51 -5.68 13.45
C TYR A 100 12.49 -4.26 12.88
N TYR A 101 11.35 -3.81 12.38
CA TYR A 101 11.20 -2.53 11.69
C TYR A 101 10.12 -1.68 12.35
N GLY A 102 10.46 -0.44 12.68
CA GLY A 102 9.55 0.48 13.36
C GLY A 102 8.61 1.22 12.42
N ASP A 103 9.07 1.48 11.20
CA ASP A 103 8.35 2.29 10.23
C ASP A 103 8.21 1.54 8.91
N TRP A 104 7.20 1.92 8.17
CA TRP A 104 6.90 1.34 6.86
C TRP A 104 6.14 2.35 6.02
N SER A 105 6.20 2.19 4.70
CA SER A 105 5.43 3.02 3.78
C SER A 105 4.97 2.21 2.58
N VAL A 106 3.78 2.54 2.08
CA VAL A 106 3.23 1.97 0.86
C VAL A 106 3.15 3.06 -0.20
N PHE A 107 3.61 2.77 -1.41
CA PHE A 107 3.66 3.75 -2.49
C PHE A 107 3.45 3.10 -3.85
N LEU A 108 3.00 3.89 -4.81
CA LEU A 108 3.02 3.51 -6.22
C LEU A 108 4.34 3.97 -6.83
N ALA A 109 5.03 3.08 -7.53
CA ALA A 109 6.26 3.46 -8.22
C ALA A 109 5.95 4.48 -9.34
N GLY A 110 6.74 5.55 -9.40
CA GLY A 110 6.63 6.57 -10.45
C GLY A 110 7.09 6.08 -11.83
N PRO A 111 6.84 6.88 -12.88
CA PRO A 111 7.33 6.59 -14.23
C PRO A 111 8.85 6.74 -14.40
N GLU A 112 9.52 7.44 -13.48
CA GLU A 112 10.98 7.52 -13.45
C GLU A 112 11.54 6.47 -12.46
N PRO A 113 12.69 5.83 -12.77
CA PRO A 113 13.32 4.89 -11.87
C PRO A 113 13.69 5.61 -10.58
N ASP A 114 12.98 5.29 -9.51
CA ASP A 114 13.21 5.86 -8.19
C ASP A 114 14.61 5.48 -7.71
N HIS A 115 15.50 6.47 -7.67
CA HIS A 115 16.86 6.33 -7.16
C HIS A 115 16.90 6.42 -5.64
N GLY A 116 16.07 5.59 -4.96
CA GLY A 116 16.32 5.06 -3.63
C GLY A 116 16.62 6.05 -2.49
N ALA A 117 16.10 7.27 -2.51
CA ALA A 117 16.28 8.18 -1.38
C ALA A 117 15.04 9.07 -1.21
N ASN A 118 14.28 8.77 -0.14
CA ASN A 118 13.11 9.51 0.34
C ASN A 118 11.93 9.52 -0.65
N ALA A 119 11.07 8.50 -0.52
CA ALA A 119 9.72 8.55 -1.06
C ALA A 119 8.90 9.61 -0.30
N ASP A 120 9.13 10.88 -0.61
CA ASP A 120 8.15 11.94 -0.41
C ASP A 120 6.95 11.60 -1.30
N VAL A 121 5.98 10.90 -0.72
CA VAL A 121 4.71 10.60 -1.37
C VAL A 121 4.00 11.94 -1.59
N ARG A 122 4.20 12.56 -2.75
CA ARG A 122 3.32 13.58 -3.27
C ARG A 122 2.03 12.91 -3.73
N LEU A 123 1.14 12.63 -2.78
CA LEU A 123 -0.29 12.63 -3.10
C LEU A 123 -0.56 14.00 -3.71
N ALA A 124 -0.97 14.04 -4.98
CA ALA A 124 -1.51 15.25 -5.58
C ALA A 124 -2.65 15.71 -4.66
N SER A 125 -2.38 16.75 -3.88
CA SER A 125 -3.38 17.45 -3.08
C SER A 125 -4.49 17.83 -4.04
N ALA A 126 -5.67 17.22 -3.91
CA ALA A 126 -6.89 17.79 -4.47
C ALA A 126 -6.94 19.23 -3.95
N SER A 127 -6.79 20.18 -4.87
CA SER A 127 -6.65 21.59 -4.57
C SER A 127 -7.68 22.01 -3.52
N SER A 128 -7.17 22.57 -2.43
CA SER A 128 -7.92 23.25 -1.38
C SER A 128 -9.12 23.99 -2.00
N ILE A 129 -10.33 23.52 -1.71
CA ILE A 129 -11.53 24.36 -1.80
C ILE A 129 -11.36 25.38 -0.68
N THR A 130 -10.82 26.55 -1.03
CA THR A 130 -10.76 27.70 -0.13
C THR A 130 -12.19 28.06 0.24
N ALA A 131 -12.56 27.85 1.50
CA ALA A 131 -13.73 28.51 2.07
C ALA A 131 -13.43 30.02 2.14
N PRO A 132 -14.26 30.90 1.57
CA PRO A 132 -14.04 32.33 1.72
C PRO A 132 -14.31 32.74 3.18
N SER A 133 -13.32 33.38 3.80
CA SER A 133 -13.41 34.02 5.10
C SER A 133 -14.41 35.18 5.06
N ALA A 134 -15.28 35.25 6.07
CA ALA A 134 -16.13 36.39 6.33
C ALA A 134 -15.30 37.63 6.70
N ASN A 135 -15.55 38.75 6.03
CA ASN A 135 -15.58 40.11 6.58
C ASN A 135 -16.18 41.06 5.53
N GLY A 136 -17.07 41.93 5.98
CA GLY A 136 -18.14 42.52 5.19
C GLY A 136 -17.77 43.75 4.35
N ASP A 137 -18.53 43.92 3.27
CA ASP A 137 -19.03 45.23 2.82
C ASP A 137 -20.40 45.00 2.13
N HIS A 138 -21.38 45.83 2.48
CA HIS A 138 -22.77 45.66 2.08
C HIS A 138 -23.04 46.31 0.70
N GLY A 139 -23.11 45.49 -0.35
CA GLY A 139 -23.64 45.84 -1.67
C GLY A 139 -24.72 44.84 -2.12
N PRO A 140 -25.68 45.22 -2.99
CA PRO A 140 -26.85 44.39 -3.26
C PRO A 140 -26.48 43.13 -4.05
N VAL A 141 -26.91 41.97 -3.53
CA VAL A 141 -26.70 40.64 -4.13
C VAL A 141 -27.60 40.48 -5.35
N GLU A 142 -27.00 40.44 -6.55
CA GLU A 142 -27.68 39.90 -7.73
C GLU A 142 -27.70 38.36 -7.66
N ARG A 143 -28.89 37.78 -7.89
CA ARG A 143 -29.09 36.33 -7.98
C ARG A 143 -28.48 35.82 -9.28
N GLY A 144 -27.29 35.24 -9.19
CA GLY A 144 -26.68 34.45 -10.28
C GLY A 144 -27.43 33.13 -10.51
N ASP A 145 -27.69 32.86 -11.78
CA ASP A 145 -28.40 31.69 -12.31
C ASP A 145 -27.75 30.35 -11.89
N PRO A 146 -28.50 29.31 -11.48
CA PRO A 146 -27.93 28.02 -11.18
C PRO A 146 -27.38 27.34 -12.45
N MET A 147 -26.11 26.93 -12.38
CA MET A 147 -25.39 26.15 -13.39
C MET A 147 -26.26 25.08 -14.05
N SER A 148 -26.50 25.22 -15.37
CA SER A 148 -27.31 24.27 -16.13
C SER A 148 -26.68 22.86 -16.14
N LEU A 149 -27.55 21.84 -16.07
CA LEU A 149 -27.22 20.40 -16.13
C LEU A 149 -26.42 19.95 -17.37
N ARG A 150 -26.11 20.86 -18.30
CA ARG A 150 -25.29 20.57 -19.49
C ARG A 150 -23.79 20.46 -19.16
N HIS A 151 -23.28 21.13 -18.12
CA HIS A 151 -21.86 21.04 -17.75
C HIS A 151 -21.51 19.78 -16.92
N LEU A 152 -22.45 19.27 -16.12
CA LEU A 152 -22.25 18.04 -15.33
C LEU A 152 -22.14 16.77 -16.19
N ARG A 153 -22.65 16.78 -17.43
CA ARG A 153 -22.56 15.63 -18.35
C ARG A 153 -21.23 15.54 -19.09
N ALA A 154 -20.44 16.61 -19.17
CA ALA A 154 -19.17 16.58 -19.90
C ALA A 154 -18.03 15.91 -19.12
N LEU A 155 -18.07 15.90 -17.78
CA LEU A 155 -17.08 15.19 -16.96
C LEU A 155 -17.35 13.69 -16.77
N ALA A 156 -18.59 13.23 -16.98
CA ALA A 156 -18.97 11.83 -16.79
C ALA A 156 -18.74 10.94 -18.03
N ALA A 157 -18.47 11.53 -19.20
CA ALA A 157 -18.45 10.80 -20.48
C ALA A 157 -17.10 10.16 -20.85
N ASN A 158 -15.99 10.49 -20.17
CA ASN A 158 -14.65 9.95 -20.45
C ASN A 158 -14.10 9.01 -19.35
N ALA A 159 -14.90 8.68 -18.34
CA ALA A 159 -14.56 7.63 -17.40
C ALA A 159 -14.99 6.28 -18.01
N LEU A 160 -14.02 5.51 -18.51
CA LEU A 160 -14.21 4.09 -18.78
C LEU A 160 -14.83 3.43 -17.53
N PRO A 161 -15.84 2.55 -17.66
CA PRO A 161 -16.43 1.88 -16.51
C PRO A 161 -15.40 0.92 -15.92
N PHE A 162 -14.70 1.35 -14.88
CA PHE A 162 -13.94 0.47 -14.01
C PHE A 162 -14.95 -0.41 -13.26
N ARG A 163 -15.19 -1.61 -13.79
CA ARG A 163 -15.92 -2.65 -13.06
C ARG A 163 -15.01 -3.13 -11.93
N LEU A 164 -15.25 -2.66 -10.73
CA LEU A 164 -14.75 -3.34 -9.53
C LEU A 164 -15.28 -4.79 -9.58
N PRO A 165 -14.42 -5.82 -9.49
CA PRO A 165 -14.90 -7.17 -9.28
C PRO A 165 -15.68 -7.23 -7.95
N PRO A 166 -16.65 -8.16 -7.81
CA PRO A 166 -17.37 -8.33 -6.56
C PRO A 166 -16.36 -8.57 -5.42
N ILE A 167 -16.49 -7.79 -4.36
CA ILE A 167 -15.76 -8.02 -3.10
C ILE A 167 -16.26 -9.36 -2.57
N VAL A 168 -15.46 -10.40 -2.78
CA VAL A 168 -15.65 -11.69 -2.11
C VAL A 168 -15.11 -11.51 -0.69
N PRO A 169 -15.88 -11.77 0.36
CA PRO A 169 -15.34 -11.80 1.71
C PRO A 169 -14.31 -12.93 1.78
N ILE A 170 -13.02 -12.58 1.79
CA ILE A 170 -11.94 -13.54 2.01
C ILE A 170 -11.97 -13.91 3.50
N SER A 171 -12.61 -15.03 3.81
CA SER A 171 -12.37 -15.76 5.06
C SER A 171 -10.96 -16.34 4.98
N CYS A 172 -9.98 -15.59 5.45
CA CYS A 172 -8.57 -16.00 5.41
C CYS A 172 -8.29 -16.98 6.56
N GLY A 173 -8.43 -18.27 6.28
CA GLY A 173 -7.71 -19.33 6.96
C GLY A 173 -7.03 -20.16 5.88
N ALA A 174 -5.72 -20.36 5.98
CA ALA A 174 -5.01 -21.26 5.07
C ALA A 174 -5.68 -22.64 5.15
N MET A 175 -6.44 -23.00 4.11
CA MET A 175 -7.12 -24.29 4.05
C MET A 175 -6.21 -25.25 3.29
N ARG A 176 -5.96 -26.41 3.90
CA ARG A 176 -5.27 -27.50 3.22
C ARG A 176 -6.16 -27.97 2.07
N VAL A 177 -5.61 -28.05 0.86
CA VAL A 177 -6.28 -28.77 -0.23
C VAL A 177 -5.86 -30.23 -0.13
N ASP A 178 -6.82 -31.10 0.20
CA ASP A 178 -6.65 -32.56 0.25
C ASP A 178 -6.51 -33.18 -1.15
#